data_AF-A0A380KSA2-F1
#
_entry.id   AF-A0A380KSA2-F1
#
_cell.length_a   1.000
_cell.length_b   1.000
_cell.length_c   1.000
_cell.angle_alpha   90.00
_cell.angle_beta   90.00
_cell.angle_gamma   90.00
#
_symmetry.space_group_name_H-M   'P 1'
#
loop_
_entity.id
_entity.type
_entity.pdbx_description
1 polymer ?
#
loop_
_entity_poly.entity_id
_entity_poly.type
_entity_poly.pdbx_seq_one_letter_code
_entity_poly.pdbx_strand_id
1 'polypeptide(L)' 'MKAYHTEIFGNFKGQDILRYTFENETGYRLSVMNYGATILEYATPDKEGKIENILLAFDSF' A
#
# COMPACT_ATOMS: atom_id res chain seq x y z
N MET A 1 16.67 5.22 9.64
CA MET A 1 16.04 3.88 9.54
C MET A 1 14.87 4.02 8.56
N LYS A 2 14.77 3.19 7.51
CA LYS A 2 13.69 3.37 6.52
C LYS A 2 12.37 2.90 7.13
N ALA A 3 11.43 3.84 7.30
CA ALA A 3 10.12 3.64 7.93
C ALA A 3 9.07 3.07 6.96
N TYR A 4 9.49 2.24 6.00
CA TYR A 4 8.61 1.68 4.98
C TYR A 4 9.24 0.44 4.31
N HIS A 5 8.39 -0.44 3.80
CA HIS A 5 8.74 -1.56 2.93
C HIS A 5 8.58 -1.16 1.45
N THR A 6 9.32 -1.80 0.55
CA THR A 6 9.21 -1.58 -0.90
C THR A 6 9.34 -2.88 -1.65
N GLU A 7 8.48 -3.05 -2.66
CA GLU A 7 8.43 -4.20 -3.54
C GLU A 7 8.05 -3.79 -4.97
N ILE A 8 8.35 -4.65 -5.95
CA ILE A 8 7.88 -4.48 -7.33
C ILE A 8 6.40 -4.88 -7.36
N PHE A 9 5.53 -3.95 -7.73
CA PHE A 9 4.09 -4.17 -7.85
C PHE A 9 3.68 -4.56 -9.27
N GLY A 10 4.39 -4.05 -10.27
CA GLY A 10 4.10 -4.33 -11.67
C GLY A 10 5.19 -3.81 -12.60
N ASN A 11 4.96 -3.97 -13.90
CA ASN A 11 5.82 -3.42 -14.95
C ASN A 11 4.97 -2.73 -16.00
N PHE A 12 5.39 -1.54 -16.44
CA PHE A 12 4.74 -0.82 -17.52
C PHE A 12 5.80 -0.34 -18.51
N LYS A 13 5.70 -0.80 -19.77
CA LYS A 13 6.62 -0.42 -20.85
C LYS A 13 8.11 -0.67 -20.51
N GLY A 14 8.41 -1.77 -19.81
CA GLY A 14 9.77 -2.14 -19.44
C GLY A 14 10.31 -1.40 -18.20
N GLN A 15 9.48 -0.62 -17.52
CA GLN A 15 9.83 0.04 -16.26
C GLN A 15 9.08 -0.58 -15.09
N ASP A 16 9.80 -0.89 -14.02
CA ASP A 16 9.20 -1.40 -12.79
C ASP A 16 8.42 -0.32 -12.04
N ILE A 17 7.24 -0.72 -11.60
CA ILE A 17 6.37 0.06 -10.74
C ILE A 17 6.55 -0.46 -9.32
N LEU A 18 6.90 0.44 -8.42
CA LEU A 18 7.23 0.12 -7.03
C LEU A 18 6.03 0.46 -6.15
N ARG A 19 5.68 -0.45 -5.24
CA ARG A 19 4.77 -0.20 -4.11
C ARG A 19 5.61 0.14 -2.89
N TYR A 20 5.24 1.22 -2.22
CA TYR A 20 5.78 1.62 -0.92
C TYR A 20 4.71 1.41 0.13
N THR A 21 5.04 0.71 1.21
CA THR A 21 4.12 0.40 2.30
C THR A 21 4.63 0.98 3.61
N PHE A 22 3.79 1.81 4.24
CA PHE A 22 4.02 2.43 5.54
C PHE A 22 3.09 1.77 6.55
N GLU A 23 3.63 1.42 7.72
CA GLU A 23 2.86 0.82 8.81
C GLU A 23 3.26 1.45 10.14
N ASN A 24 2.30 1.69 11.02
CA ASN A 24 2.54 2.18 12.37
C ASN A 24 2.21 1.13 13.43
N GLU A 25 2.60 1.41 14.68
CA GLU A 25 2.40 0.49 15.82
C GLU A 25 0.92 0.25 16.18
N THR A 26 0.00 1.08 15.67
CA THR A 26 -1.44 0.96 15.90
C THR A 26 -2.18 0.21 14.79
N GLY A 27 -1.45 -0.38 13.83
CA GLY A 27 -1.99 -1.24 12.77
C GLY A 27 -2.52 -0.50 11.54
N TYR A 28 -2.33 0.82 11.45
CA TYR A 28 -2.62 1.54 10.21
C TYR A 28 -1.57 1.20 9.17
N ARG A 29 -2.02 0.90 7.96
CA ARG A 29 -1.15 0.58 6.82
C ARG A 29 -1.57 1.34 5.58
N LEU A 30 -0.63 2.03 4.95
CA LEU A 30 -0.83 2.78 3.72
C LEU A 30 0.13 2.25 2.67
N SER A 31 -0.38 1.89 1.49
CA SER A 31 0.43 1.54 0.34
C SER A 31 0.19 2.46 -0.84
N VAL A 32 1.26 2.92 -1.48
CA VAL A 32 1.21 3.81 -2.65
C VAL A 32 2.17 3.30 -3.72
N MET A 33 1.77 3.35 -4.99
CA MET A 33 2.69 3.08 -6.11
C MET A 33 3.28 4.36 -6.73
N ASN A 34 4.51 4.26 -7.25
CA ASN A 34 5.15 5.36 -7.99
C ASN A 34 4.47 5.71 -9.33
N TYR A 35 3.57 4.86 -9.82
CA TYR A 35 2.76 5.15 -10.99
C TYR A 35 1.51 5.95 -10.62
N GLY A 36 1.50 7.24 -10.97
CA GLY A 36 0.38 8.15 -10.71
C GLY A 36 0.15 8.46 -9.23
N ALA A 37 1.06 8.09 -8.34
CA ALA A 37 0.90 8.20 -6.88
C ALA A 37 -0.40 7.54 -6.38
N THR A 38 -0.82 6.45 -7.03
CA THR A 38 -2.08 5.77 -6.72
C THR A 38 -1.98 5.06 -5.38
N ILE A 39 -2.97 5.26 -4.51
CA ILE A 39 -3.09 4.52 -3.26
C ILE A 39 -3.64 3.13 -3.57
N LEU A 40 -2.89 2.10 -3.18
CA LEU A 40 -3.22 0.69 -3.40
C LEU A 40 -3.89 0.05 -2.19
N GLU A 41 -3.57 0.53 -0.98
CA GLU A 41 -4.15 0.04 0.27
C GLU A 41 -4.23 1.20 1.25
N TYR A 42 -5.35 1.28 1.96
CA TYR A 42 -5.42 2.01 3.22
C TYR A 42 -6.16 1.14 4.22
N ALA A 43 -5.42 0.46 5.08
CA ALA A 43 -5.96 -0.41 6.10
C ALA A 43 -5.98 0.29 7.47
N THR A 44 -7.09 0.13 8.20
CA THR A 44 -7.32 0.75 9.51
C THR A 44 -8.03 -0.23 10.45
N PRO A 45 -7.77 -0.17 11.77
CA PRO A 45 -8.60 -0.86 12.74
C PRO A 45 -10.03 -0.31 12.76
N ASP A 46 -11.00 -1.20 12.86
CA ASP A 46 -12.37 -0.87 13.26
C ASP A 46 -12.53 -0.81 14.79
N LYS A 47 -13.77 -0.70 15.27
CA LYS A 47 -14.08 -0.62 16.72
C LYS A 47 -13.74 -1.90 17.48
N GLU A 48 -13.63 -3.03 16.81
CA GLU A 48 -13.26 -4.33 17.38
C GLU A 48 -11.77 -4.62 17.21
N GLY A 49 -11.01 -3.70 16.62
CA GLY A 49 -9.58 -3.84 16.33
C GLY A 49 -9.27 -4.64 15.08
N LYS A 50 -10.28 -4.97 14.26
CA LYS A 50 -10.09 -5.68 13.00
C LYS A 50 -9.48 -4.73 11.96
N ILE A 51 -8.32 -5.08 11.42
CA ILE A 51 -7.65 -4.32 10.38
C ILE A 51 -8.25 -4.69 9.02
N GLU A 52 -8.83 -3.72 8.32
CA GLU A 52 -9.43 -3.91 7.00
C GLU A 52 -9.04 -2.78 6.05
N ASN A 53 -8.89 -3.11 4.76
CA ASN A 53 -8.67 -2.12 3.70
C ASN A 53 -9.98 -1.40 3.38
N ILE A 54 -9.97 -0.07 3.43
CA ILE A 54 -11.16 0.77 3.17
C ILE A 54 -11.23 1.33 1.75
N LEU A 55 -10.29 0.94 0.87
CA LEU A 55 -10.26 1.37 -0.52
C LEU A 55 -10.86 0.35 -1.46
N LEU A 56 -11.54 0.86 -2.50
CA LEU A 56 -11.75 0.12 -3.73
C LEU A 56 -10.47 0.26 -4.57
N ALA A 57 -9.72 -0.82 -4.67
CA ALA A 57 -8.48 -0.88 -5.43
C ALA A 57 -8.35 -2.22 -6.15
N PHE A 58 -7.45 -2.30 -7.10
CA PHE A 58 -7.09 -3.56 -7.76
C PHE A 58 -5.95 -4.23 -6.98
N ASP A 59 -6.02 -5.56 -6.84
CA ASP A 59 -4.98 -6.34 -6.15
C ASP A 59 -3.69 -6.47 -6.99
N SER A 60 -3.77 -6.23 -8.30
CA SER A 60 -2.66 -6.37 -9.26
C SER A 60 -2.62 -5.21 -10.26
N PHE A 61 -1.42 -4.92 -10.77
CA PHE A 61 -1.17 -3.89 -11.81
C PHE A 61 -1.64 -4.34 -13.20
#